data_AF-A0A5E5P241-F1
#
_entry.id   AF-A0A5E5P241-F1
#
_cell.length_a   1.000
_cell.length_b   1.000
_cell.length_c   1.000
_cell.angle_alpha   90.00
_cell.angle_beta   90.00
_cell.angle_gamma   90.00
#
_symmetry.space_group_name_H-M   'P 1'
#
loop_
_entity.id
_entity.type
_entity.pdbx_description
1 polymer ?
#
loop_
_entity_poly.entity_id
_entity_poly.type
_entity_poly.pdbx_seq_one_letter_code
_entity_poly.pdbx_strand_id
1 'polypeptide(L)'
;MTTSIANASLCCAAFFGDLDAIRAHLDDGADINGTTTNHAGEALTPLMWASAGGRIEAMYILLAEGASPTYTDPQTGVTALHCAAMANQPEAVAVLMVHGADRHATADHNHGTELVKPIDLTRPGTAAHALLDR
;
A
#
# COMPACT_ATOMS: atom_id res chain seq x y z
N MET A 1 23.00 7.23 -5.36
CA MET A 1 22.86 5.93 -4.65
C MET A 1 22.20 6.04 -3.27
N THR A 2 21.92 7.24 -2.75
CA THR A 2 21.33 7.44 -1.41
C THR A 2 19.80 7.30 -1.37
N THR A 3 19.10 7.55 -2.48
CA THR A 3 17.63 7.52 -2.55
C THR A 3 17.04 6.13 -2.30
N SER A 4 17.70 5.06 -2.75
CA SER A 4 17.20 3.70 -2.54
C SER A 4 17.21 3.28 -1.05
N ILE A 5 18.17 3.76 -0.27
CA ILE A 5 18.26 3.44 1.16
C ILE A 5 17.21 4.27 1.92
N ALA A 6 17.09 5.56 1.60
CA ALA A 6 16.09 6.44 2.20
C ALA A 6 14.65 5.94 1.96
N ASN A 7 14.34 5.49 0.75
CA ASN A 7 13.02 4.92 0.41
C ASN A 7 12.76 3.62 1.19
N ALA A 8 13.77 2.75 1.34
CA ALA A 8 13.63 1.52 2.13
C ALA A 8 13.39 1.82 3.61
N SER A 9 14.09 2.81 4.18
CA SER A 9 13.88 3.28 5.56
C SER A 9 12.47 3.84 5.76
N LEU A 10 11.99 4.68 4.83
CA LEU A 10 10.62 5.21 4.85
C LEU A 10 9.57 4.08 4.73
N CYS A 11 9.78 3.09 3.87
CA CYS A 11 8.89 1.94 3.74
C CYS A 11 8.83 1.10 5.01
N CYS A 12 9.97 0.88 5.67
CA CYS A 12 10.01 0.20 6.97
C CYS A 12 9.24 1.00 8.04
N ALA A 13 9.48 2.31 8.15
CA ALA A 13 8.76 3.17 9.07
C ALA A 13 7.24 3.15 8.82
N ALA A 14 6.83 3.20 7.55
CA ALA A 14 5.44 3.07 7.13
C ALA A 14 4.81 1.73 7.52
N PHE A 15 5.53 0.62 7.38
CA PHE A 15 5.07 -0.71 7.77
C PHE A 15 4.89 -0.85 9.31
N PHE A 16 5.83 -0.30 10.09
CA PHE A 16 5.73 -0.30 11.54
C PHE A 16 4.73 0.73 12.08
N GLY A 17 4.38 1.74 11.27
CA GLY A 17 3.52 2.85 11.68
C GLY A 17 4.25 3.87 12.56
N ASP A 18 5.58 3.98 12.41
CA ASP A 18 6.39 4.95 13.15
C ASP A 18 6.27 6.32 12.50
N LEU A 19 5.37 7.15 13.04
CA LEU A 19 5.04 8.46 12.49
C LEU A 19 6.20 9.45 12.57
N ASP A 20 7.00 9.35 13.64
CA ASP A 20 8.15 10.24 13.84
C ASP A 20 9.25 9.89 12.84
N ALA A 21 9.52 8.60 12.61
CA ALA A 21 10.46 8.17 11.59
C ALA A 21 10.00 8.52 10.17
N ILE A 22 8.70 8.37 9.87
CA ILE A 22 8.13 8.78 8.56
C ILE A 22 8.41 10.25 8.30
N ARG A 23 8.08 11.13 9.26
CA ARG A 23 8.32 12.58 9.13
C ARG A 23 9.79 12.92 8.99
N ALA A 24 10.65 12.33 9.83
CA ALA A 24 12.08 12.54 9.76
C ALA A 24 12.66 12.14 8.40
N HIS A 25 12.21 11.03 7.82
CA HIS A 25 12.66 10.61 6.49
C HIS A 25 12.15 11.52 5.38
N LEU A 26 10.93 12.03 5.47
CA LEU A 26 10.39 13.00 4.52
C LEU A 26 11.14 14.34 4.59
N ASP A 27 11.47 14.80 5.81
CA ASP A 27 12.29 16.01 6.04
C ASP A 27 13.73 15.84 5.49
N ASP A 28 14.29 14.63 5.57
CA ASP A 28 15.59 14.27 4.97
C ASP A 28 15.54 14.19 3.42
N GLY A 29 14.36 14.38 2.82
CA GLY A 29 14.17 14.36 1.36
C GLY A 29 13.96 12.95 0.79
N ALA A 30 13.47 12.00 1.59
CA ALA A 30 13.00 10.72 1.07
C ALA A 30 11.84 10.95 0.09
N ASP A 31 11.79 10.13 -0.96
CA ASP A 31 10.70 10.21 -1.93
C ASP A 31 9.45 9.54 -1.34
N ILE A 32 8.39 10.32 -1.12
CA ILE A 32 7.09 9.85 -0.62
C ILE A 32 6.47 8.77 -1.53
N ASN A 33 6.77 8.81 -2.84
CA ASN A 33 6.35 7.83 -3.82
C ASN A 33 7.49 6.87 -4.21
N GLY A 34 8.59 6.92 -3.47
CA GLY A 34 9.78 6.11 -3.69
C GLY A 34 9.47 4.64 -3.52
N THR A 35 9.62 3.87 -4.59
CA THR A 35 9.36 2.43 -4.54
C THR A 35 10.54 1.66 -3.95
N THR A 36 10.21 0.58 -3.25
CA THR A 36 11.18 -0.41 -2.78
C THR A 36 10.79 -1.78 -3.31
N THR A 37 11.78 -2.60 -3.63
CA THR A 37 11.54 -3.95 -4.15
C THR A 37 11.38 -4.93 -2.99
N ASN A 38 10.28 -5.66 -2.95
CA ASN A 38 10.10 -6.73 -1.97
C ASN A 38 10.76 -8.04 -2.44
N HIS A 39 10.65 -9.11 -1.63
CA HIS A 39 11.20 -10.42 -1.99
C HIS A 39 10.55 -11.07 -3.23
N ALA A 40 9.34 -10.63 -3.61
CA ALA A 40 8.65 -11.08 -4.81
C ALA A 40 9.06 -10.29 -6.08
N GLY A 41 9.87 -9.24 -5.94
CA GLY A 41 10.29 -8.40 -7.06
C GLY A 41 9.32 -7.26 -7.38
N GLU A 42 8.32 -7.01 -6.53
CA GLU A 42 7.32 -5.95 -6.71
C GLU A 42 7.85 -4.62 -6.20
N ALA A 43 7.62 -3.53 -6.94
CA ALA A 43 7.98 -2.19 -6.51
C ALA A 43 6.83 -1.57 -5.70
N LEU A 44 6.97 -1.63 -4.37
CA LEU A 44 5.96 -1.15 -3.43
C LEU A 44 6.29 0.26 -2.93
N THR A 45 5.28 1.13 -2.83
CA THR A 45 5.41 2.47 -2.23
C THR A 45 5.27 2.41 -0.70
N PRO A 46 5.69 3.46 0.03
CA PRO A 46 5.49 3.53 1.48
C PRO A 46 4.02 3.38 1.87
N LEU A 47 3.10 3.91 1.06
CA LEU A 47 1.66 3.78 1.29
C LEU A 47 1.18 2.33 1.17
N MET A 48 1.71 1.55 0.21
CA MET A 48 1.42 0.11 0.09
C MET A 48 1.89 -0.65 1.34
N TRP A 49 3.07 -0.32 1.87
CA TRP A 49 3.60 -0.92 3.10
C TRP A 49 2.76 -0.54 4.33
N ALA A 50 2.37 0.72 4.48
CA ALA A 50 1.45 1.14 5.55
C ALA A 50 0.09 0.43 5.44
N SER A 51 -0.41 0.25 4.22
CA SER A 51 -1.67 -0.45 3.94
C SER A 51 -1.59 -1.94 4.28
N ALA A 52 -0.48 -2.61 3.94
CA ALA A 52 -0.21 -3.98 4.34
C ALA A 52 -0.08 -4.14 5.86
N GLY A 53 0.52 -3.16 6.54
CA GLY A 53 0.66 -3.13 7.99
C GLY A 53 -0.61 -2.71 8.74
N GLY A 54 -1.67 -2.26 8.05
CA GLY A 54 -2.88 -1.72 8.68
C GLY A 54 -2.67 -0.42 9.43
N ARG A 55 -1.63 0.36 9.07
CA ARG A 55 -1.19 1.54 9.81
C ARG A 55 -1.96 2.78 9.36
N ILE A 56 -3.19 2.92 9.82
CA ILE A 56 -4.12 3.97 9.39
C ILE A 56 -3.57 5.38 9.57
N GLU A 57 -2.95 5.67 10.73
CA GLU A 57 -2.36 6.98 11.01
C GLU A 57 -1.18 7.29 10.07
N ALA A 58 -0.35 6.30 9.80
CA ALA A 58 0.75 6.41 8.84
C ALA A 58 0.22 6.64 7.42
N MET A 59 -0.84 5.92 7.02
CA MET A 59 -1.49 6.14 5.72
C MET A 59 -2.01 7.57 5.59
N TYR A 60 -2.66 8.12 6.63
CA TYR A 60 -3.13 9.50 6.60
C TYR A 60 -2.00 10.52 6.46
N ILE A 61 -0.89 10.33 7.18
CA ILE A 61 0.28 11.20 7.03
C ILE A 61 0.84 11.09 5.61
N LEU A 62 1.07 9.89 5.11
CA LEU A 62 1.62 9.70 3.77
C LEU A 62 0.70 10.32 2.70
N LEU A 63 -0.61 10.15 2.82
CA LEU A 63 -1.60 10.77 1.92
C LEU A 63 -1.63 12.30 2.04
N ALA A 64 -1.52 12.84 3.26
CA ALA A 64 -1.45 14.29 3.49
C ALA A 64 -0.18 14.92 2.88
N GLU A 65 0.92 14.18 2.90
CA GLU A 65 2.21 14.57 2.31
C GLU A 65 2.26 14.33 0.78
N GLY A 66 1.18 13.85 0.17
CA GLY A 66 1.04 13.71 -1.28
C GLY A 66 1.43 12.32 -1.84
N ALA A 67 1.43 11.27 -1.02
CA ALA A 67 1.54 9.91 -1.52
C ALA A 67 0.38 9.60 -2.47
N SER A 68 0.68 8.90 -3.56
CA SER A 68 -0.34 8.52 -4.56
C SER A 68 -1.10 7.25 -4.13
N PRO A 69 -2.41 7.33 -3.79
CA PRO A 69 -3.23 6.15 -3.46
C PRO A 69 -3.51 5.26 -4.66
N THR A 70 -3.39 5.81 -5.87
CA THR A 70 -3.63 5.13 -7.14
C THR A 70 -2.35 4.67 -7.80
N TYR A 71 -1.21 4.67 -7.08
CA TYR A 71 0.01 4.11 -7.62
C TYR A 71 -0.19 2.62 -7.89
N THR A 72 0.22 2.22 -9.09
CA THR A 72 0.14 0.86 -9.58
C THR A 72 1.53 0.46 -10.01
N ASP A 73 2.03 -0.65 -9.47
CA ASP A 73 3.32 -1.19 -9.90
C ASP A 73 3.27 -1.51 -11.40
N PRO A 74 4.18 -0.99 -12.23
CA PRO A 74 4.13 -1.17 -13.67
C PRO A 74 4.49 -2.61 -14.12
N GLN A 75 5.11 -3.42 -13.27
CA GLN A 75 5.51 -4.79 -13.61
C GLN A 75 4.44 -5.81 -13.26
N THR A 76 3.77 -5.61 -12.13
CA THR A 76 2.84 -6.56 -11.52
C THR A 76 1.42 -6.01 -11.43
N GLY A 77 1.19 -4.71 -11.58
CA GLY A 77 -0.14 -4.11 -11.42
C GLY A 77 -0.60 -4.00 -9.96
N VAL A 78 0.27 -4.29 -8.99
CA VAL A 78 -0.07 -4.23 -7.56
C VAL A 78 -0.42 -2.79 -7.16
N THR A 79 -1.48 -2.65 -6.35
CA THR A 79 -1.95 -1.37 -5.80
C THR A 79 -2.00 -1.45 -4.27
N ALA A 80 -2.04 -0.31 -3.59
CA ALA A 80 -2.18 -0.29 -2.12
C ALA A 80 -3.42 -1.06 -1.63
N LEU A 81 -4.48 -1.11 -2.44
CA LEU A 81 -5.71 -1.83 -2.13
C LEU A 81 -5.50 -3.35 -2.17
N HIS A 82 -4.68 -3.87 -3.09
CA HIS A 82 -4.29 -5.28 -3.12
C HIS A 82 -3.53 -5.66 -1.84
N CYS A 83 -2.56 -4.83 -1.44
CA CYS A 83 -1.77 -5.06 -0.23
C CYS A 83 -2.66 -5.08 1.03
N ALA A 84 -3.57 -4.11 1.18
CA ALA A 84 -4.52 -4.07 2.29
C ALA A 84 -5.46 -5.29 2.31
N ALA A 85 -5.95 -5.71 1.13
CA ALA A 85 -6.85 -6.86 1.01
C ALA A 85 -6.13 -8.18 1.34
N MET A 86 -4.91 -8.38 0.85
CA MET A 86 -4.10 -9.57 1.13
C MET A 86 -3.67 -9.66 2.59
N ALA A 87 -3.36 -8.52 3.21
CA ALA A 87 -3.02 -8.44 4.63
C ALA A 87 -4.25 -8.46 5.55
N ASN A 88 -5.46 -8.57 4.99
CA ASN A 88 -6.73 -8.61 5.71
C ASN A 88 -6.94 -7.38 6.62
N GLN A 89 -6.66 -6.18 6.09
CA GLN A 89 -6.76 -4.89 6.80
C GLN A 89 -8.00 -4.11 6.33
N PRO A 90 -9.17 -4.26 6.97
CA PRO A 90 -10.40 -3.62 6.51
C PRO A 90 -10.30 -2.10 6.57
N GLU A 91 -9.82 -1.55 7.68
CA GLU A 91 -9.72 -0.11 7.86
C GLU A 91 -8.84 0.54 6.77
N ALA A 92 -7.76 -0.13 6.38
CA ALA A 92 -6.89 0.35 5.30
C ALA A 92 -7.60 0.32 3.94
N VAL A 93 -8.38 -0.73 3.65
CA VAL A 93 -9.22 -0.81 2.46
C VAL A 93 -10.22 0.35 2.43
N ALA A 94 -10.87 0.64 3.56
CA ALA A 94 -11.83 1.74 3.65
C ALA A 94 -11.17 3.10 3.35
N VAL A 95 -10.01 3.38 3.96
CA VAL A 95 -9.24 4.62 3.71
C VAL A 95 -8.89 4.74 2.22
N LEU A 96 -8.33 3.69 1.63
CA LEU A 96 -7.94 3.72 0.22
C LEU A 96 -9.15 3.92 -0.72
N MET A 97 -10.29 3.30 -0.42
CA MET A 97 -11.52 3.51 -1.20
C MET A 97 -12.04 4.95 -1.08
N VAL A 98 -12.00 5.55 0.12
CA VAL A 98 -12.37 6.97 0.31
C VAL A 98 -11.44 7.89 -0.49
N HIS A 99 -10.15 7.54 -0.60
CA HIS A 99 -9.15 8.29 -1.35
C HIS A 99 -9.12 7.94 -2.85
N GLY A 100 -10.12 7.22 -3.38
CA GLY A 100 -10.30 7.00 -4.82
C GLY A 100 -9.49 5.85 -5.41
N ALA A 101 -9.00 4.91 -4.59
CA ALA A 101 -8.34 3.71 -5.08
C ALA A 101 -9.32 2.85 -5.92
N ASP A 102 -8.84 2.39 -7.08
CA ASP A 102 -9.66 1.58 -7.99
C ASP A 102 -9.81 0.15 -7.43
N ARG A 103 -11.04 -0.18 -7.01
CA ARG A 103 -11.42 -1.52 -6.55
C ARG A 103 -11.42 -2.58 -7.65
N HIS A 104 -11.40 -2.17 -8.91
CA HIS A 104 -11.35 -3.05 -10.07
C HIS A 104 -9.94 -3.25 -10.61
N ALA A 105 -8.93 -2.65 -9.98
CA ALA A 105 -7.53 -2.91 -10.31
C ALA A 105 -7.24 -4.41 -10.25
N THR A 106 -6.45 -4.88 -11.21
CA THR A 106 -6.00 -6.28 -11.30
C THR A 106 -4.49 -6.30 -11.19
N ALA A 107 -3.97 -7.20 -10.35
CA ALA A 107 -2.53 -7.41 -10.20
C ALA A 107 -2.15 -8.85 -10.55
N ASP A 108 -1.01 -9.02 -11.22
CA ASP A 108 -0.32 -10.28 -11.45
C ASP A 108 0.85 -10.37 -10.47
N HIS A 109 0.61 -11.01 -9.32
CA HIS A 109 1.62 -11.20 -8.28
C HIS A 109 2.72 -12.22 -8.70
N ASN A 110 2.61 -12.91 -9.85
CA ASN A 110 3.52 -14.03 -10.18
C ASN A 110 3.71 -14.33 -11.69
N HIS A 111 3.82 -13.32 -12.56
CA HIS A 111 4.10 -13.54 -14.00
C HIS A 111 3.23 -14.65 -14.64
N GLY A 112 1.95 -14.74 -14.26
CA GLY A 112 0.98 -15.64 -14.88
C GLY A 112 0.47 -16.84 -14.07
N THR A 113 0.85 -17.04 -12.80
CA THR A 113 0.28 -18.16 -12.00
C THR A 113 -0.90 -17.76 -11.10
N GLU A 114 -1.06 -16.47 -10.79
CA GLU A 114 -2.20 -15.99 -10.00
C GLU A 114 -2.56 -14.56 -10.42
N LEU A 115 -3.50 -14.45 -11.37
CA LEU A 115 -4.21 -13.20 -11.57
C LEU A 115 -5.00 -12.94 -10.29
N VAL A 116 -4.55 -11.96 -9.50
CA VAL A 116 -5.38 -11.40 -8.44
C VAL A 116 -6.52 -10.71 -9.17
N LYS A 117 -7.64 -11.44 -9.25
CA LYS A 117 -8.90 -10.98 -9.82
C LYS A 117 -9.28 -9.65 -9.15
N PRO A 118 -10.12 -8.82 -9.80
CA PRO A 118 -10.64 -7.59 -9.21
C PRO A 118 -10.99 -7.83 -7.76
N ILE A 119 -10.55 -6.94 -6.87
CA ILE A 119 -10.63 -7.13 -5.43
C ILE A 119 -12.08 -7.42 -5.08
N ASP A 120 -12.35 -8.70 -4.83
CA ASP A 120 -13.72 -9.17 -4.67
C ASP A 120 -14.12 -8.93 -3.23
N LEU A 121 -14.50 -7.67 -2.97
CA LEU A 121 -15.03 -7.20 -1.69
C LEU A 121 -16.25 -8.02 -1.23
N THR A 122 -16.84 -8.86 -2.11
CA THR A 122 -18.01 -9.68 -1.80
C THR A 122 -17.68 -11.09 -1.34
N ARG A 123 -16.41 -11.52 -1.38
CA ARG A 123 -16.03 -12.87 -0.93
C ARG A 123 -16.12 -12.99 0.59
N PRO A 124 -16.96 -13.89 1.11
CA PRO A 124 -17.07 -14.11 2.55
C PRO A 124 -15.72 -14.59 3.10
N GLY A 125 -15.22 -13.89 4.12
CA GLY A 125 -13.92 -14.15 4.75
C GLY A 125 -12.81 -13.15 4.41
N THR A 126 -13.04 -12.23 3.46
CA THR A 126 -12.13 -11.08 3.28
C THR A 126 -12.54 -9.93 4.19
N ALA A 127 -11.56 -9.20 4.74
CA ALA A 127 -11.78 -7.99 5.53
C ALA A 127 -12.71 -6.97 4.83
N ALA A 128 -12.61 -6.87 3.51
CA ALA A 128 -13.46 -5.99 2.71
C ALA A 128 -14.95 -6.37 2.75
N HIS A 129 -15.29 -7.66 2.89
CA HIS A 129 -16.68 -8.11 3.03
C HIS A 129 -17.30 -7.62 4.33
N ALA A 130 -16.52 -7.61 5.41
CA ALA A 130 -16.96 -7.09 6.72
C ALA A 130 -17.26 -5.58 6.70
N LEU A 131 -16.74 -4.84 5.73
CA LEU A 131 -17.05 -3.42 5.54
C LEU A 131 -18.37 -3.18 4.80
N LEU A 132 -18.84 -4.13 3.99
CA LEU A 132 -20.10 -4.03 3.25
C LEU A 132 -21.33 -4.43 4.08
N ASP A 133 -21.12 -5.11 5.21
CA ASP A 133 -22.18 -5.66 6.07
C ASP A 133 -22.49 -4.78 7.31
N ARG A 134 -22.12 -3.49 7.27
CA ARG A 134 -22.42 -2.47 8.30
C ARG A 134 -23.35 -1.39 7.78
#